data_AF-A0A2N2JAP4-F1
#
_entry.id   AF-A0A2N2JAP4-F1
#
_cell.length_a   1.000
_cell.length_b   1.000
_cell.length_c   1.000
_cell.angle_alpha   90.00
_cell.angle_beta   90.00
_cell.angle_gamma   90.00
#
_symmetry.space_group_name_H-M   'P 1'
#
loop_
_entity.id
_entity.type
_entity.pdbx_description
1 polymer ?
#
loop_
_entity_poly.entity_id
_entity_poly.type
_entity_poly.pdbx_seq_one_letter_code
_entity_poly.pdbx_strand_id
1 'polypeptide(L)'
;MSVDHYNAYRAWWAETQTPLAPEEWASAQAVQKGVSVVGQLLEIQRFDGSRAFVLNSAAPVRDVAGRVVGSATAIQDITALRQAEAALRAREEQFRRLFEGHGAIMLLIEPESGAIVDANFAAAAFYGHTRDELRRMAIQDINRLPPAEVAAERRRAVEEKRNYFVFPHRLADGSVRWVEVYSTPVEVRSTHLLFSVIHDITDRRRAEDALVESEQRLRFHMENSPLAVVEWDAHFVVTRWAGEAERLFGWTEAEVVVLGFEAADPGRYGRLVTGPS
;
A
#
# COMPACT_ATOMS: atom_id res chain seq x y z
N MET A 1 15.09 -28.10 -54.98
CA MET A 1 15.91 -28.31 -53.76
C MET A 1 15.39 -29.56 -53.08
N SER A 2 16.26 -30.41 -52.52
CA SER A 2 15.80 -31.50 -51.63
C SER A 2 15.37 -30.96 -50.28
N VAL A 3 14.53 -31.69 -49.56
CA VAL A 3 14.14 -31.37 -48.18
C VAL A 3 15.33 -31.53 -47.21
N ASP A 4 16.36 -32.29 -47.58
CA ASP A 4 17.58 -32.48 -46.77
C ASP A 4 18.30 -31.17 -46.40
N HIS A 5 18.16 -30.11 -47.22
CA HIS A 5 18.71 -28.79 -46.90
C HIS A 5 18.04 -28.12 -45.68
N TYR A 6 16.84 -28.54 -45.27
CA TYR A 6 16.20 -28.02 -44.06
C TYR A 6 16.88 -28.50 -42.77
N ASN A 7 17.67 -29.59 -42.81
CA ASN A 7 18.46 -30.05 -41.65
C ASN A 7 19.54 -29.03 -41.20
N ALA A 8 19.90 -28.06 -42.04
CA ALA A 8 20.79 -26.97 -41.66
C ALA A 8 20.11 -25.90 -40.78
N TYR A 9 18.78 -25.81 -40.82
CA TYR A 9 17.99 -24.82 -40.09
C TYR A 9 17.40 -25.44 -38.83
N ARG A 10 17.62 -24.80 -37.68
CA ARG A 10 17.10 -25.26 -36.39
C ARG A 10 15.86 -24.45 -36.04
N ALA A 11 14.73 -25.13 -35.95
CA ALA A 11 13.44 -24.56 -35.58
C ALA A 11 12.71 -25.46 -34.59
N TRP A 12 11.87 -24.85 -33.78
CA TRP A 12 11.00 -25.49 -32.81
C TRP A 12 9.60 -24.89 -32.92
N TRP A 13 8.58 -25.69 -32.67
CA TRP A 13 7.23 -25.20 -32.46
C TRP A 13 7.20 -24.32 -31.21
N ALA A 14 6.79 -23.06 -31.32
CA ALA A 14 7.01 -22.09 -30.24
C ALA A 14 6.24 -22.42 -28.95
N GLU A 15 5.10 -23.10 -29.06
CA GLU A 15 4.21 -23.47 -27.94
C GLU A 15 4.69 -24.72 -27.20
N THR A 16 5.09 -25.76 -27.93
CA THR A 16 5.49 -27.07 -27.38
C THR A 16 7.00 -27.21 -27.17
N GLN A 17 7.81 -26.31 -27.75
CA GLN A 17 9.28 -26.39 -27.81
C GLN A 17 9.81 -27.68 -28.45
N THR A 18 8.97 -28.41 -29.20
CA THR A 18 9.38 -29.61 -29.94
C THR A 18 10.11 -29.21 -31.23
N PRO A 19 11.21 -29.89 -31.62
CA PRO A 19 11.89 -29.63 -32.88
C PRO A 19 10.94 -29.78 -34.07
N LEU A 20 11.04 -28.87 -35.05
CA LEU A 20 10.29 -28.93 -36.30
C LEU A 20 10.98 -29.90 -37.26
N ALA A 21 10.26 -30.88 -37.79
CA ALA A 21 10.83 -31.83 -38.76
C ALA A 21 10.98 -31.19 -40.16
N PRO A 22 11.94 -31.65 -40.99
CA PRO A 22 12.19 -31.11 -42.33
C PRO A 22 10.96 -31.05 -43.25
N GLU A 23 10.02 -31.99 -43.10
CA GLU A 23 8.78 -32.10 -43.89
C GLU A 23 7.63 -31.22 -43.35
N GLU A 24 7.76 -30.73 -42.11
CA GLU A 24 6.75 -29.90 -41.44
C GLU A 24 6.86 -28.42 -41.81
N TRP A 25 8.02 -27.96 -42.29
CA TRP A 25 8.21 -26.59 -42.79
C TRP A 25 7.12 -26.21 -43.81
N ALA A 26 6.48 -25.05 -43.63
CA ALA A 26 5.45 -24.54 -44.55
C ALA A 26 5.86 -24.64 -46.04
N SER A 27 7.12 -24.31 -46.36
CA SER A 27 7.69 -24.41 -47.70
C SER A 27 7.84 -25.85 -48.21
N ALA A 28 8.24 -26.80 -47.35
CA ALA A 28 8.28 -28.22 -47.69
C ALA A 28 6.88 -28.76 -47.98
N GLN A 29 5.90 -28.41 -47.15
CA GLN A 29 4.49 -28.78 -47.37
C GLN A 29 3.92 -28.15 -48.66
N ALA A 30 4.24 -26.90 -48.95
CA ALA A 30 3.86 -26.23 -50.19
C ALA A 30 4.47 -26.92 -51.43
N VAL A 31 5.75 -27.28 -51.42
CA VAL A 31 6.41 -27.95 -52.55
C VAL A 31 5.95 -29.40 -52.72
N GLN A 32 5.92 -30.19 -51.64
CA GLN A 32 5.66 -31.63 -51.71
C GLN A 32 4.17 -31.99 -51.79
N LYS A 33 3.34 -31.31 -51.00
CA LYS A 33 1.90 -31.62 -50.85
C LYS A 33 1.02 -30.65 -51.65
N GLY A 34 1.58 -29.54 -52.13
CA GLY A 34 0.83 -28.55 -52.92
C GLY A 34 -0.20 -27.75 -52.11
N VAL A 35 -0.04 -27.68 -50.78
CA VAL A 35 -0.96 -27.00 -49.86
C VAL A 35 -0.37 -25.67 -49.37
N SER A 36 -1.22 -24.67 -49.15
CA SER A 36 -0.82 -23.43 -48.47
C SER A 36 -0.84 -23.64 -46.96
N VAL A 37 0.22 -23.21 -46.29
CA VAL A 37 0.33 -23.20 -44.83
C VAL A 37 0.50 -21.75 -44.39
N VAL A 38 -0.35 -21.28 -43.47
CA VAL A 38 -0.36 -19.89 -43.02
C VAL A 38 -0.20 -19.87 -41.51
N GLY A 39 0.67 -18.97 -41.01
CA GLY A 39 0.75 -18.67 -39.59
C GLY A 39 1.45 -19.74 -38.73
N GLN A 40 2.39 -20.52 -39.27
CA GLN A 40 3.24 -21.39 -38.44
C GLN A 40 4.08 -20.54 -37.48
N LEU A 41 3.73 -20.60 -36.20
CA LEU A 41 4.46 -19.91 -35.14
C LEU A 41 5.65 -20.77 -34.68
N LEU A 42 6.85 -20.33 -35.03
CA LEU A 42 8.10 -21.06 -34.80
C LEU A 42 9.07 -20.22 -33.97
N GLU A 43 9.88 -20.89 -33.15
CA GLU A 43 11.12 -20.36 -32.64
C GLU A 43 12.25 -20.89 -33.52
N ILE A 44 13.09 -20.01 -34.08
CA ILE A 44 14.20 -20.39 -34.98
C ILE A 44 15.53 -19.94 -34.40
N GLN A 45 16.60 -20.65 -34.75
CA GLN A 45 17.97 -20.19 -34.52
C GLN A 45 18.48 -19.43 -35.75
N ARG A 46 18.89 -18.17 -35.56
CA ARG A 46 19.60 -17.37 -36.57
C ARG A 46 21.04 -17.88 -36.75
N PHE A 47 21.70 -17.49 -37.85
CA PHE A 47 23.08 -17.89 -38.15
C PHE A 47 24.11 -17.44 -37.11
N ASP A 48 23.84 -16.37 -36.36
CA ASP A 48 24.66 -15.89 -35.23
C ASP A 48 24.44 -16.70 -33.93
N GLY A 49 23.59 -17.73 -33.96
CA GLY A 49 23.22 -18.55 -32.82
C GLY A 49 22.10 -17.99 -31.95
N SER A 50 21.68 -16.72 -32.16
CA SER A 50 20.56 -16.10 -31.44
C SER A 50 19.23 -16.75 -31.83
N ARG A 51 18.20 -16.57 -30.99
CA ARG A 51 16.86 -17.09 -31.26
C ARG A 51 15.89 -15.99 -31.69
N ALA A 52 14.94 -16.36 -32.54
CA ALA A 52 13.87 -15.51 -33.05
C ALA A 52 12.52 -16.21 -32.95
N PHE A 53 11.45 -15.50 -32.63
CA PHE A 53 10.09 -15.97 -32.91
C PHE A 53 9.67 -15.46 -34.27
N VAL A 54 9.20 -16.36 -35.13
CA VAL A 54 8.76 -16.03 -36.48
C VAL A 54 7.36 -16.58 -36.77
N LEU A 55 6.60 -15.83 -37.56
CA LEU A 55 5.38 -16.30 -38.21
C LEU A 55 5.75 -16.70 -39.64
N ASN A 56 5.78 -18.01 -39.90
CA ASN A 56 6.12 -18.59 -41.19
C ASN A 56 4.86 -18.95 -41.97
N SER A 57 4.77 -18.53 -43.23
CA SER A 57 3.67 -18.88 -44.14
C SER A 57 4.23 -19.20 -45.53
N ALA A 58 3.70 -20.21 -46.20
CA ALA A 58 4.08 -20.52 -47.57
C ALA A 58 2.91 -21.00 -48.42
N ALA A 59 2.99 -20.73 -49.72
CA ALA A 59 2.02 -21.17 -50.73
C ALA A 59 2.74 -21.79 -51.94
N PRO A 60 2.18 -22.80 -52.60
CA PRO A 60 2.75 -23.41 -53.79
C PRO A 60 2.74 -22.44 -54.98
N VAL A 61 3.88 -22.31 -55.65
CA VAL A 61 3.98 -21.66 -56.97
C VAL A 61 3.71 -22.73 -58.03
N ARG A 62 2.79 -22.46 -58.96
CA ARG A 62 2.36 -23.41 -59.99
C ARG A 62 2.68 -22.91 -61.39
N ASP A 63 3.03 -23.82 -62.30
CA ASP A 63 3.16 -23.52 -63.72
C ASP A 63 1.78 -23.42 -64.42
N VAL A 64 1.78 -23.07 -65.71
CA VAL A 64 0.57 -22.99 -66.54
C VAL A 64 -0.15 -24.34 -66.71
N ALA A 65 0.49 -25.46 -66.38
CA ALA A 65 -0.10 -26.80 -66.36
C ALA A 65 -0.60 -27.21 -64.95
N GLY A 66 -0.59 -26.29 -63.98
CA GLY A 66 -1.03 -26.51 -62.60
C GLY A 66 -0.04 -27.27 -61.71
N ARG A 67 1.14 -27.65 -62.22
CA ARG A 67 2.15 -28.41 -61.48
C ARG A 67 2.91 -27.50 -60.53
N VAL A 68 3.20 -27.98 -59.33
CA VAL A 68 3.98 -27.22 -58.34
C VAL A 68 5.44 -27.14 -58.81
N VAL A 69 5.95 -25.93 -58.97
CA VAL A 69 7.34 -25.65 -59.40
C VAL A 69 8.17 -24.98 -58.31
N GLY A 70 7.56 -24.59 -57.19
CA GLY A 70 8.24 -24.03 -56.03
C GLY A 70 7.27 -23.60 -54.93
N SER A 71 7.76 -22.81 -53.98
CA SER A 71 6.95 -22.19 -52.93
C SER A 71 7.31 -20.72 -52.74
N ALA A 72 6.31 -19.85 -52.65
CA ALA A 72 6.48 -18.51 -52.13
C ALA A 72 6.37 -18.57 -50.61
N THR A 73 7.33 -18.02 -49.88
CA THR A 73 7.39 -18.07 -48.41
C THR A 73 7.51 -16.66 -47.85
N ALA A 74 6.72 -16.35 -46.84
CA ALA A 74 6.77 -15.13 -46.05
C ALA A 74 7.12 -15.50 -44.61
N ILE A 75 8.19 -14.90 -44.08
CA ILE A 75 8.65 -15.09 -42.71
C ILE A 75 8.66 -13.71 -42.05
N GLN A 76 7.81 -13.53 -41.05
CA GLN A 76 7.77 -12.30 -40.25
C GLN A 76 8.45 -12.54 -38.91
N ASP A 77 9.49 -11.77 -38.57
CA ASP A 77 10.04 -11.76 -37.20
C ASP A 77 9.06 -11.03 -36.27
N ILE A 78 8.62 -11.74 -35.23
CA ILE A 78 7.71 -11.23 -34.20
C ILE A 78 8.35 -11.24 -32.80
N THR A 79 9.69 -11.40 -32.73
CA THR A 79 10.44 -11.46 -31.47
C THR A 79 10.19 -10.23 -30.61
N ALA A 80 10.28 -9.04 -31.22
CA ALA A 80 10.06 -7.76 -30.53
C ALA A 80 8.61 -7.62 -30.01
N LEU A 81 7.62 -8.08 -30.79
CA LEU A 81 6.21 -8.06 -30.38
C LEU A 81 5.98 -8.96 -29.15
N ARG A 82 6.44 -10.22 -29.19
CA ARG A 82 6.30 -11.15 -28.06
C ARG A 82 7.06 -10.68 -26.82
N GLN A 83 8.23 -10.06 -26.98
CA GLN A 83 8.98 -9.47 -25.86
C GLN A 83 8.24 -8.28 -25.25
N ALA A 84 7.65 -7.40 -26.06
CA ALA A 84 6.84 -6.28 -25.58
C ALA A 84 5.58 -6.76 -24.84
N GLU A 85 4.86 -7.75 -25.38
CA GLU A 85 3.71 -8.37 -24.71
C GLU A 85 4.08 -9.03 -23.39
N ALA A 86 5.17 -9.80 -23.36
CA ALA A 86 5.64 -10.47 -22.14
C ALA A 86 6.07 -9.45 -21.07
N ALA A 87 6.77 -8.38 -21.47
CA ALA A 87 7.15 -7.30 -20.56
C ALA A 87 5.94 -6.53 -20.02
N LEU A 88 4.91 -6.31 -20.84
CA LEU A 88 3.66 -5.70 -20.40
C LEU A 88 2.94 -6.60 -19.38
N ARG A 89 2.72 -7.88 -19.69
CA ARG A 89 2.07 -8.85 -18.78
C ARG A 89 2.82 -8.96 -17.45
N ALA A 90 4.15 -9.05 -17.48
CA ALA A 90 4.97 -9.10 -16.26
C ALA A 90 4.82 -7.85 -15.39
N ARG A 91 4.75 -6.65 -16.00
CA ARG A 91 4.49 -5.39 -15.29
C ARG A 91 3.08 -5.33 -14.71
N GLU A 92 2.07 -5.77 -15.46
CA GLU A 92 0.68 -5.83 -14.99
C GLU A 92 0.52 -6.80 -13.81
N GLU A 93 1.14 -7.98 -13.87
CA GLU A 93 1.15 -8.94 -12.76
C GLU A 93 1.90 -8.40 -11.53
N GLN A 94 3.05 -7.75 -11.74
CA GLN A 94 3.81 -7.14 -10.65
C GLN A 94 3.01 -6.02 -9.97
N PHE A 95 2.40 -5.12 -10.74
CA PHE A 95 1.51 -4.08 -10.22
C PHE A 95 0.32 -4.69 -9.46
N ARG A 96 -0.34 -5.70 -10.03
CA ARG A 96 -1.46 -6.40 -9.40
C ARG A 96 -1.08 -6.98 -8.04
N ARG A 97 0.09 -7.63 -7.93
CA ARG A 97 0.59 -8.18 -6.65
C ARG A 97 0.92 -7.08 -5.64
N LEU A 98 1.55 -5.99 -6.09
CA LEU A 98 1.95 -4.87 -5.23
C LEU A 98 0.78 -4.00 -4.74
N PHE A 99 -0.35 -3.98 -5.47
CA PHE A 99 -1.56 -3.27 -5.05
C PHE A 99 -2.55 -4.22 -4.37
N GLU A 100 -3.09 -5.19 -5.10
CA GLU A 100 -4.22 -6.01 -4.64
C GLU A 100 -3.84 -6.91 -3.46
N GLY A 101 -2.64 -7.52 -3.52
CA GLY A 101 -2.12 -8.44 -2.50
C GLY A 101 -1.38 -7.80 -1.33
N HIS A 102 -1.32 -6.47 -1.25
CA HIS A 102 -0.61 -5.76 -0.19
C HIS A 102 -1.41 -5.69 1.11
N GLY A 103 -0.75 -5.85 2.26
CA GLY A 103 -1.40 -5.93 3.57
C GLY A 103 -1.92 -4.60 4.13
N ALA A 104 -1.32 -3.46 3.74
CA ALA A 104 -1.85 -2.14 4.10
C ALA A 104 -3.13 -1.83 3.31
N ILE A 105 -4.06 -1.13 3.95
CA ILE A 105 -5.35 -0.71 3.38
C ILE A 105 -5.09 0.36 2.33
N MET A 106 -5.47 0.11 1.07
CA MET A 106 -5.24 1.04 -0.05
C MET A 106 -6.52 1.31 -0.83
N LEU A 107 -6.78 2.59 -1.08
CA LEU A 107 -7.85 3.09 -1.96
C LEU A 107 -7.25 3.98 -3.05
N LEU A 108 -7.88 3.96 -4.22
CA LEU A 108 -7.60 4.85 -5.34
C LEU A 108 -8.86 5.68 -5.59
N ILE A 109 -8.77 7.01 -5.45
CA ILE A 109 -9.93 7.90 -5.33
C ILE A 109 -9.84 9.01 -6.39
N GLU A 110 -10.95 9.35 -7.04
CA GLU A 110 -11.03 10.54 -7.89
C GLU A 110 -11.11 11.81 -7.01
N PRO A 111 -10.21 12.81 -7.15
CA PRO A 111 -10.14 13.93 -6.22
C PRO A 111 -11.37 14.84 -6.22
N GLU A 112 -12.07 15.00 -7.35
CA GLU A 112 -13.20 15.92 -7.49
C GLU A 112 -14.51 15.37 -6.92
N SER A 113 -14.94 14.17 -7.33
CA SER A 113 -16.15 13.54 -6.77
C SER A 113 -15.93 12.83 -5.44
N GLY A 114 -14.69 12.37 -5.18
CA GLY A 114 -14.41 11.43 -4.10
C GLY A 114 -14.79 9.97 -4.42
N ALA A 115 -15.19 9.66 -5.66
CA ALA A 115 -15.51 8.29 -6.08
C ALA A 115 -14.30 7.35 -5.88
N ILE A 116 -14.54 6.18 -5.29
CA ILE A 116 -13.51 5.16 -5.14
C ILE A 116 -13.35 4.44 -6.48
N VAL A 117 -12.29 4.76 -7.21
CA VAL A 117 -11.94 4.14 -8.49
C VAL A 117 -11.43 2.71 -8.28
N ASP A 118 -10.68 2.46 -7.20
CA ASP A 118 -10.29 1.10 -6.85
C ASP A 118 -9.96 0.90 -5.35
N ALA A 119 -9.95 -0.36 -4.92
CA ALA A 119 -9.60 -0.81 -3.58
C ALA A 119 -8.81 -2.13 -3.64
N ASN A 120 -7.85 -2.33 -2.72
CA ASN A 120 -7.14 -3.60 -2.60
C ASN A 120 -7.88 -4.61 -1.68
N PHE A 121 -7.38 -5.85 -1.58
CA PHE A 121 -8.03 -6.87 -0.75
C PHE A 121 -7.98 -6.51 0.75
N ALA A 122 -6.92 -5.85 1.22
CA ALA A 122 -6.85 -5.36 2.60
C ALA A 122 -7.95 -4.31 2.89
N ALA A 123 -8.24 -3.41 1.94
CA ALA A 123 -9.33 -2.44 2.09
C ALA A 123 -10.71 -3.10 2.07
N ALA A 124 -10.96 -4.06 1.18
CA ALA A 124 -12.20 -4.83 1.18
C ALA A 124 -12.41 -5.56 2.54
N ALA A 125 -11.38 -6.22 3.05
CA ALA A 125 -11.42 -6.92 4.33
C ALA A 125 -11.61 -5.96 5.53
N PHE A 126 -10.92 -4.81 5.53
CA PHE A 126 -11.02 -3.82 6.62
C PHE A 126 -12.38 -3.12 6.67
N TYR A 127 -12.89 -2.66 5.53
CA TYR A 127 -14.17 -1.94 5.48
C TYR A 127 -15.39 -2.87 5.56
N GLY A 128 -15.20 -4.18 5.38
CA GLY A 128 -16.30 -5.16 5.37
C GLY A 128 -17.15 -5.14 4.10
N HIS A 129 -16.67 -4.47 3.04
CA HIS A 129 -17.33 -4.35 1.74
C HIS A 129 -16.52 -5.10 0.68
N THR A 130 -17.18 -5.70 -0.30
CA THR A 130 -16.48 -6.23 -1.48
C THR A 130 -15.83 -5.08 -2.27
N ARG A 131 -14.77 -5.38 -3.03
CA ARG A 131 -14.09 -4.40 -3.90
C ARG A 131 -15.06 -3.73 -4.88
N ASP A 132 -16.03 -4.47 -5.41
CA ASP A 132 -17.01 -3.93 -6.37
C ASP A 132 -18.10 -3.09 -5.67
N GLU A 133 -18.40 -3.32 -4.39
CA GLU A 133 -19.23 -2.39 -3.60
C GLU A 133 -18.46 -1.11 -3.31
N LEU A 134 -17.20 -1.21 -2.84
CA LEU A 134 -16.33 -0.04 -2.62
C LEU A 134 -16.23 0.82 -3.89
N ARG A 135 -16.05 0.19 -5.07
CA ARG A 135 -16.01 0.88 -6.38
C ARG A 135 -17.31 1.60 -6.80
N ARG A 136 -18.42 1.38 -6.08
CA ARG A 136 -19.70 2.08 -6.29
C ARG A 136 -19.97 3.14 -5.22
N MET A 137 -19.08 3.27 -4.24
CA MET A 137 -19.15 4.23 -3.15
C MET A 137 -18.23 5.43 -3.41
N ALA A 138 -18.54 6.53 -2.74
CA ALA A 138 -17.64 7.66 -2.61
C ALA A 138 -16.99 7.65 -1.21
N ILE A 139 -15.81 8.26 -1.06
CA ILE A 139 -15.09 8.28 0.24
C ILE A 139 -15.90 8.95 1.35
N GLN A 140 -16.84 9.84 0.99
CA GLN A 140 -17.78 10.52 1.86
C GLN A 140 -18.86 9.58 2.44
N ASP A 141 -19.13 8.43 1.81
CA ASP A 141 -20.03 7.42 2.38
C ASP A 141 -19.37 6.75 3.61
N ILE A 142 -18.04 6.59 3.57
CA ILE A 142 -17.22 5.95 4.60
C ILE A 142 -16.82 6.96 5.69
N ASN A 143 -16.31 8.14 5.30
CA ASN A 143 -15.81 9.17 6.21
C ASN A 143 -16.96 9.91 6.91
N ARG A 144 -16.97 9.91 8.25
CA ARG A 144 -18.02 10.56 9.04
C ARG A 144 -17.79 12.03 9.37
N LEU A 145 -16.63 12.64 9.08
CA LEU A 145 -16.45 14.07 9.37
C LEU A 145 -17.31 14.95 8.46
N PRO A 146 -18.10 15.89 9.03
CA PRO A 146 -18.72 16.95 8.25
C PRO A 146 -17.68 17.79 7.49
N PRO A 147 -18.00 18.40 6.34
CA PRO A 147 -17.05 19.18 5.54
C PRO A 147 -16.33 20.30 6.33
N ALA A 148 -16.99 20.89 7.33
CA ALA A 148 -16.41 21.89 8.22
C ALA A 148 -15.28 21.31 9.11
N GLU A 149 -15.43 20.07 9.59
CA GLU A 149 -14.43 19.38 10.40
C GLU A 149 -13.27 18.86 9.55
N VAL A 150 -13.53 18.41 8.32
CA VAL A 150 -12.46 18.10 7.33
C VAL A 150 -11.61 19.34 7.03
N ALA A 151 -12.19 20.55 7.02
CA ALA A 151 -11.43 21.79 6.91
C ALA A 151 -10.63 22.13 8.19
N ALA A 152 -11.13 21.77 9.38
CA ALA A 152 -10.41 21.96 10.64
C ALA A 152 -9.26 20.97 10.83
N GLU A 153 -9.42 19.72 10.39
CA GLU A 153 -8.37 18.70 10.40
C GLU A 153 -7.23 19.07 9.45
N ARG A 154 -7.57 19.57 8.24
CA ARG A 154 -6.56 20.09 7.29
C ARG A 154 -5.73 21.24 7.86
N ARG A 155 -6.29 22.10 8.73
CA ARG A 155 -5.53 23.15 9.42
C ARG A 155 -4.59 22.57 10.49
N ARG A 156 -5.10 21.69 11.35
CA ARG A 156 -4.30 21.01 12.38
C ARG A 156 -3.11 20.25 11.80
N ALA A 157 -3.31 19.49 10.72
CA ALA A 157 -2.21 18.80 10.04
C ALA A 157 -1.09 19.76 9.57
N VAL A 158 -1.42 20.97 9.11
CA VAL A 158 -0.42 21.98 8.72
C VAL A 158 0.29 22.56 9.95
N GLU A 159 -0.45 22.90 11.00
CA GLU A 159 0.09 23.42 12.27
C GLU A 159 1.05 22.41 12.95
N GLU A 160 0.66 21.13 12.96
CA GLU A 160 1.42 20.01 13.53
C GLU A 160 2.46 19.42 12.56
N LYS A 161 2.58 19.96 11.34
CA LYS A 161 3.50 19.52 10.26
C LYS A 161 3.35 18.04 9.89
N ARG A 162 2.12 17.52 9.93
CA ARG A 162 1.76 16.15 9.54
C ARG A 162 1.45 16.06 8.04
N ASN A 163 1.76 14.91 7.44
CA ASN A 163 1.46 14.57 6.05
C ASN A 163 0.26 13.61 5.92
N TYR A 164 -0.57 13.52 6.96
CA TYR A 164 -1.76 12.68 7.05
C TYR A 164 -2.90 13.43 7.74
N PHE A 165 -4.10 12.88 7.61
CA PHE A 165 -5.31 13.39 8.24
C PHE A 165 -5.98 12.29 9.06
N VAL A 166 -6.53 12.62 10.23
CA VAL A 166 -7.23 11.67 11.09
C VAL A 166 -8.73 11.73 10.83
N PHE A 167 -9.33 10.60 10.43
CA PHE A 167 -10.76 10.49 10.14
C PHE A 167 -11.43 9.35 10.92
N PRO A 168 -12.68 9.53 11.38
CA PRO A 168 -13.56 8.45 11.81
C PRO A 168 -14.23 7.83 10.58
N HIS A 169 -13.77 6.66 10.16
CA HIS A 169 -14.36 5.88 9.07
C HIS A 169 -15.40 4.90 9.61
N ARG A 170 -16.50 4.73 8.89
CA ARG A 170 -17.56 3.74 9.20
C ARG A 170 -17.37 2.49 8.35
N LEU A 171 -17.48 1.33 8.98
CA LEU A 171 -17.39 0.02 8.34
C LEU A 171 -18.79 -0.49 7.96
N ALA A 172 -18.87 -1.55 7.16
CA ALA A 172 -20.12 -2.16 6.71
C ALA A 172 -21.02 -2.64 7.86
N ASP A 173 -20.43 -3.05 9.00
CA ASP A 173 -21.13 -3.44 10.23
C ASP A 173 -21.65 -2.24 11.04
N GLY A 174 -21.42 -1.01 10.58
CA GLY A 174 -21.78 0.23 11.25
C GLY A 174 -20.77 0.68 12.33
N SER A 175 -19.75 -0.11 12.65
CA SER A 175 -18.71 0.28 13.60
C SER A 175 -17.87 1.44 13.05
N VAL A 176 -17.28 2.22 13.95
CA VAL A 176 -16.42 3.36 13.61
C VAL A 176 -14.99 3.07 14.02
N ARG A 177 -14.07 3.25 13.06
CA ARG A 177 -12.62 3.17 13.25
C ARG A 177 -11.99 4.53 13.06
N TRP A 178 -11.07 4.89 13.95
CA TRP A 178 -10.21 6.04 13.77
C TRP A 178 -9.05 5.63 12.87
N VAL A 179 -8.86 6.36 11.77
CA VAL A 179 -7.82 6.04 10.79
C VAL A 179 -6.95 7.25 10.47
N GLU A 180 -5.68 7.00 10.18
CA GLU A 180 -4.78 7.96 9.55
C GLU A 180 -4.77 7.71 8.04
N VAL A 181 -5.06 8.74 7.25
CA VAL A 181 -5.10 8.67 5.79
C VAL A 181 -3.95 9.48 5.20
N TYR A 182 -3.08 8.79 4.47
CA TYR A 182 -1.94 9.34 3.73
C TYR A 182 -2.28 9.30 2.24
N SER A 183 -2.51 10.46 1.62
CA SER A 183 -2.92 10.56 0.21
C SER A 183 -1.85 11.22 -0.65
N THR A 184 -1.45 10.53 -1.73
CA THR A 184 -0.48 11.01 -2.71
C THR A 184 -1.14 11.08 -4.09
N PRO A 185 -1.00 12.18 -4.86
CA PRO A 185 -1.52 12.24 -6.22
C PRO A 185 -0.71 11.32 -7.14
N VAL A 186 -1.40 10.58 -8.00
CA VAL A 186 -0.84 9.68 -9.01
C VAL A 186 -1.55 9.86 -10.34
N GLU A 187 -0.83 9.72 -11.45
CA GLU A 187 -1.41 9.70 -12.79
C GLU A 187 -1.57 8.25 -13.26
N VAL A 188 -2.80 7.85 -13.59
CA VAL A 188 -3.12 6.51 -14.09
C VAL A 188 -3.88 6.67 -15.39
N ARG A 189 -3.27 6.25 -16.52
CA ARG A 189 -3.87 6.35 -17.87
C ARG A 189 -4.37 7.76 -18.22
N SER A 190 -3.61 8.79 -17.83
CA SER A 190 -3.94 10.22 -17.96
C SER A 190 -5.13 10.72 -17.13
N THR A 191 -5.62 9.92 -16.19
CA THR A 191 -6.51 10.36 -15.11
C THR A 191 -5.70 10.69 -13.85
N HIS A 192 -5.98 11.84 -13.23
CA HIS A 192 -5.39 12.23 -11.96
C HIS A 192 -6.20 11.60 -10.82
N LEU A 193 -5.54 10.81 -9.96
CA LEU A 193 -6.17 10.08 -8.87
C LEU A 193 -5.39 10.30 -7.56
N LEU A 194 -6.05 10.14 -6.44
CA LEU A 194 -5.44 10.10 -5.12
C LEU A 194 -5.21 8.64 -4.72
N PHE A 195 -3.95 8.24 -4.61
CA PHE A 195 -3.56 6.99 -3.98
C PHE A 195 -3.51 7.20 -2.47
N SER A 196 -4.44 6.57 -1.75
CA SER A 196 -4.61 6.75 -0.31
C SER A 196 -4.28 5.46 0.45
N VAL A 197 -3.32 5.54 1.36
CA VAL A 197 -2.97 4.47 2.31
C VAL A 197 -3.60 4.81 3.65
N ILE A 198 -4.29 3.84 4.25
CA ILE A 198 -5.06 4.00 5.47
C ILE A 198 -4.47 3.11 6.58
N HIS A 199 -4.28 3.67 7.78
CA HIS A 199 -3.85 2.93 8.96
C HIS A 199 -4.92 3.03 10.06
N ASP A 200 -5.37 1.90 10.61
CA ASP A 200 -6.25 1.89 11.79
C ASP A 200 -5.44 2.28 13.04
N ILE A 201 -5.86 3.35 13.70
CA ILE A 201 -5.28 3.85 14.96
C ILE A 201 -6.29 3.75 16.12
N THR A 202 -7.41 3.05 15.94
CA THR A 202 -8.49 2.94 16.93
C THR A 202 -7.98 2.42 18.27
N ASP A 203 -7.21 1.34 18.27
CA ASP A 203 -6.73 0.73 19.52
C ASP A 203 -5.59 1.54 20.15
N ARG A 204 -4.78 2.23 19.35
CA ARG A 204 -3.79 3.22 19.82
C ARG A 204 -4.49 4.37 20.56
N ARG A 205 -5.50 4.97 19.94
CA ARG A 205 -6.29 6.05 20.55
C ARG A 205 -7.02 5.60 21.82
N ARG A 206 -7.63 4.41 21.82
CA ARG A 206 -8.26 3.84 23.02
C ARG A 206 -7.29 3.69 24.19
N ALA A 207 -6.05 3.27 23.93
CA ALA A 207 -5.02 3.18 24.96
C ALA A 207 -4.58 4.57 25.46
N GLU A 208 -4.40 5.54 24.56
CA GLU A 208 -4.09 6.93 24.88
C GLU A 208 -5.21 7.60 25.72
N ASP A 209 -6.46 7.50 25.27
CA ASP A 209 -7.63 8.05 25.95
C ASP A 209 -7.83 7.40 27.35
N ALA A 210 -7.63 6.08 27.47
CA ALA A 210 -7.73 5.37 28.74
C ALA A 210 -6.58 5.69 29.71
N LEU A 211 -5.37 5.96 29.20
CA LEU A 211 -4.25 6.43 30.03
C LEU A 211 -4.57 7.82 30.59
N VAL A 212 -5.02 8.76 29.74
CA VAL A 212 -5.42 10.11 30.16
C VAL A 212 -6.55 10.08 31.19
N GLU A 213 -7.57 9.23 31.00
CA GLU A 213 -8.64 9.08 31.99
C GLU A 213 -8.11 8.53 33.32
N SER A 214 -7.20 7.54 33.28
CA SER A 214 -6.58 6.96 34.48
C SER A 214 -5.73 7.98 35.23
N GLU A 215 -4.90 8.75 34.53
CA GLU A 215 -4.08 9.83 35.11
C GLU A 215 -4.94 10.92 35.74
N GLN A 216 -6.00 11.37 35.07
CA GLN A 216 -6.94 12.35 35.61
C GLN A 216 -7.65 11.82 36.87
N ARG A 217 -8.05 10.54 36.86
CA ARG A 217 -8.73 9.90 38.00
C ARG A 217 -7.79 9.71 39.19
N LEU A 218 -6.55 9.27 38.96
CA LEU A 218 -5.50 9.18 39.99
C LEU A 218 -5.22 10.55 40.59
N ARG A 219 -5.00 11.57 39.74
CA ARG A 219 -4.77 12.95 40.16
C ARG A 219 -5.90 13.48 41.02
N PHE A 220 -7.16 13.31 40.60
CA PHE A 220 -8.34 13.72 41.37
C PHE A 220 -8.38 13.04 42.75
N HIS A 221 -8.12 11.74 42.82
CA HIS A 221 -8.11 11.01 44.10
C HIS A 221 -6.94 11.40 45.02
N MET A 222 -5.77 11.73 44.49
CA MET A 222 -4.64 12.25 45.27
C MET A 222 -4.92 13.66 45.80
N GLU A 223 -5.41 14.57 44.94
CA GLU A 223 -5.70 15.97 45.30
C GLU A 223 -6.84 16.09 46.32
N ASN A 224 -7.81 15.17 46.29
CA ASN A 224 -8.94 15.12 47.24
C ASN A 224 -8.78 14.01 48.30
N SER A 225 -7.55 13.54 48.53
CA SER A 225 -7.25 12.53 49.56
C SER A 225 -7.34 13.14 50.96
N PRO A 226 -8.03 12.50 51.93
CA PRO A 226 -8.03 12.93 53.34
C PRO A 226 -6.70 12.61 54.07
N LEU A 227 -5.71 12.10 53.36
CA LEU A 227 -4.34 11.88 53.83
C LEU A 227 -3.40 12.83 53.10
N ALA A 228 -2.35 13.28 53.79
CA ALA A 228 -1.24 13.96 53.15
C ALA A 228 -0.49 12.98 52.23
N VAL A 229 -0.29 13.37 50.97
CA VAL A 229 0.45 12.59 49.98
C VAL A 229 1.69 13.39 49.56
N VAL A 230 2.86 12.81 49.80
CA VAL A 230 4.16 13.42 49.49
C VAL A 230 5.01 12.42 48.71
N GLU A 231 5.43 12.79 47.50
CA GLU A 231 6.30 11.98 46.64
C GLU A 231 7.65 12.66 46.44
N TRP A 232 8.68 11.85 46.22
CA TRP A 232 10.08 12.24 46.23
C TRP A 232 10.79 11.56 45.06
N ASP A 233 11.74 12.23 44.43
CA ASP A 233 12.65 11.59 43.47
C ASP A 233 13.83 10.90 44.17
N ALA A 234 14.72 10.27 43.38
CA ALA A 234 15.91 9.59 43.88
C ALA A 234 16.97 10.54 44.51
N HIS A 235 16.80 11.86 44.40
CA HIS A 235 17.65 12.89 44.98
C HIS A 235 16.98 13.57 46.19
N PHE A 236 15.88 13.02 46.69
CA PHE A 236 15.06 13.55 47.80
C PHE A 236 14.41 14.91 47.51
N VAL A 237 14.23 15.27 46.23
CA VAL A 237 13.43 16.43 45.82
C VAL A 237 11.96 16.03 45.85
N VAL A 238 11.11 16.84 46.51
CA VAL A 238 9.66 16.61 46.50
C VAL A 238 9.12 16.82 45.10
N THR A 239 8.58 15.77 44.50
CA THR A 239 7.94 15.78 43.17
C THR A 239 6.43 15.95 43.24
N ARG A 240 5.82 15.72 44.41
CA ARG A 240 4.38 15.89 44.61
C ARG A 240 4.02 16.29 46.03
N TRP A 241 3.09 17.24 46.16
CA TRP A 241 2.53 17.68 47.43
C TRP A 241 1.00 17.77 47.28
N ALA A 242 0.27 16.79 47.81
CA ALA A 242 -1.16 16.62 47.51
C ALA A 242 -2.00 16.15 48.71
N GLY A 243 -3.32 16.24 48.55
CA GLY A 243 -4.30 15.92 49.60
C GLY A 243 -4.14 16.86 50.79
N GLU A 244 -4.20 16.31 52.00
CA GLU A 244 -4.11 17.07 53.25
C GLU A 244 -2.68 17.54 53.61
N ALA A 245 -1.70 17.45 52.69
CA ALA A 245 -0.31 17.82 52.96
C ALA A 245 -0.14 19.29 53.36
N GLU A 246 -0.79 20.22 52.63
CA GLU A 246 -0.73 21.65 52.95
C GLU A 246 -1.29 21.95 54.35
N ARG A 247 -2.42 21.32 54.72
CA ARG A 247 -3.03 21.50 56.04
C ARG A 247 -2.23 20.82 57.16
N LEU A 248 -1.56 19.70 56.88
CA LEU A 248 -0.79 18.95 57.88
C LEU A 248 0.54 19.62 58.22
N PHE A 249 1.26 20.11 57.21
CA PHE A 249 2.61 20.68 57.36
C PHE A 249 2.63 22.22 57.37
N GLY A 250 1.58 22.89 56.87
CA GLY A 250 1.45 24.34 56.88
C GLY A 250 2.16 25.07 55.73
N TRP A 251 2.64 24.35 54.72
CA TRP A 251 3.28 24.91 53.52
C TRP A 251 2.52 24.49 52.25
N THR A 252 2.49 25.39 51.26
CA THR A 252 1.91 25.14 49.95
C THR A 252 2.84 24.33 49.03
N GLU A 253 2.29 23.66 48.01
CA GLU A 253 3.09 22.94 46.99
C GLU A 253 4.16 23.86 46.37
N ALA A 254 3.82 25.13 46.12
CA ALA A 254 4.73 26.13 45.56
C ALA A 254 5.91 26.47 46.50
N GLU A 255 5.67 26.57 47.81
CA GLU A 255 6.75 26.85 48.79
C GLU A 255 7.71 25.67 48.93
N VAL A 256 7.19 24.44 48.96
CA VAL A 256 8.01 23.22 49.08
C VAL A 256 8.89 23.00 47.86
N VAL A 257 8.36 23.24 46.65
CA VAL A 257 9.12 23.13 45.39
C VAL A 257 10.22 24.20 45.28
N VAL A 258 9.99 25.41 45.79
CA VAL A 258 10.99 26.51 45.75
C VAL A 258 12.08 26.36 46.80
N LEU A 259 11.75 25.85 48.00
CA LEU A 259 12.70 25.74 49.10
C LEU A 259 13.66 24.54 48.95
N GLY A 260 13.17 23.42 48.40
CA GLY A 260 13.84 22.13 48.53
C GLY A 260 13.80 21.62 49.98
N PHE A 261 13.74 20.31 50.18
CA PHE A 261 13.45 19.76 51.52
C PHE A 261 14.61 19.85 52.54
N GLU A 262 15.72 20.53 52.22
CA GLU A 262 16.79 20.88 53.19
C GLU A 262 16.26 21.72 54.38
N ALA A 263 15.14 22.43 54.19
CA ALA A 263 14.51 23.22 55.25
C ALA A 263 13.61 22.39 56.20
N ALA A 264 13.25 21.16 55.83
CA ALA A 264 12.16 20.40 56.44
C ALA A 264 12.60 19.07 57.09
N ASP A 265 13.87 19.01 57.51
CA ASP A 265 14.39 18.01 58.43
C ASP A 265 13.59 18.01 59.76
N PRO A 266 12.96 16.90 60.18
CA PRO A 266 12.30 16.77 61.48
C PRO A 266 13.23 17.05 62.68
N GLY A 267 14.55 16.98 62.50
CA GLY A 267 15.55 17.39 63.49
C GLY A 267 15.57 18.88 63.83
N ARG A 268 14.91 19.74 63.04
CA ARG A 268 14.87 21.21 63.24
C ARG A 268 13.67 21.76 64.03
N TYR A 269 12.91 20.92 64.75
CA TYR A 269 11.87 21.37 65.69
C TYR A 269 12.40 22.09 66.97
N GLY A 270 13.49 22.85 66.86
CA GLY A 270 14.06 23.67 67.93
C GLY A 270 14.65 24.98 67.41
N ARG A 271 13.87 26.08 67.51
CA ARG A 271 14.19 27.50 67.15
C ARG A 271 14.19 27.77 65.63
N LEU A 272 13.55 28.78 65.02
CA LEU A 272 12.70 29.95 65.35
C LEU A 272 11.85 30.23 64.06
N VAL A 273 10.91 31.17 63.93
CA VAL A 273 10.51 32.36 64.72
C VAL A 273 8.97 32.55 64.67
N THR A 274 8.44 33.66 65.19
CA THR A 274 7.02 34.09 65.15
C THR A 274 6.56 34.60 63.77
N GLY A 275 5.29 34.38 63.42
CA GLY A 275 4.66 35.00 62.23
C GLY A 275 4.37 36.51 62.38
N PRO A 276 4.02 37.20 61.28
CA PRO A 276 3.63 38.61 61.28
C PRO A 276 2.19 38.82 61.74
N SER A 277 1.89 40.05 62.19
CA SER A 277 0.55 40.53 62.61
C SER A 277 -0.23 41.16 61.46
#